data_AF-A0A957C674-F1
#
_entry.id   AF-A0A957C674-F1
#
_cell.length_a   1.000
_cell.length_b   1.000
_cell.length_c   1.000
_cell.angle_alpha   90.00
_cell.angle_beta   90.00
_cell.angle_gamma   90.00
#
_symmetry.space_group_name_H-M   'P 1'
#
loop_
_entity.id
_entity.type
_entity.pdbx_description
1 polymer ?
#
loop_
_entity_poly.entity_id
_entity_poly.type
_entity_poly.pdbx_seq_one_letter_code
_entity_poly.pdbx_strand_id
1 'polypeptide(L)' 'MASDAKAVMQQKVIHRIHRIQGQLNSLTKAIEDDQTCEYLVIQTRAVEKAVASLIVQMIENQLL' A
#
# COMPACT_ATOMS: atom_id res chain seq x y z
N MET A 1 -19.68 -3.11 20.75
CA MET A 1 -20.37 -3.08 19.43
C MET A 1 -19.82 -1.99 18.50
N ALA A 2 -19.89 -0.68 18.81
CA ALA A 2 -19.30 0.36 17.92
C ALA A 2 -17.75 0.38 17.93
N SER A 3 -17.14 0.03 19.05
CA SER A 3 -15.67 -0.10 19.23
C SER A 3 -15.05 -1.16 18.31
N ASP A 4 -15.75 -2.29 18.17
CA ASP A 4 -15.22 -3.47 17.46
C ASP A 4 -15.20 -3.25 15.95
N ALA A 5 -16.22 -2.58 15.39
CA ALA A 5 -16.27 -2.21 13.98
C ALA A 5 -15.13 -1.25 13.60
N LYS A 6 -14.83 -0.27 14.46
CA LYS A 6 -13.72 0.68 14.24
C LYS A 6 -12.37 -0.03 14.24
N ALA A 7 -12.14 -0.93 15.19
CA ALA A 7 -10.90 -1.72 15.26
C ALA A 7 -10.69 -2.59 14.00
N VAL A 8 -11.75 -3.20 13.48
CA VAL A 8 -11.68 -3.99 12.24
C VAL A 8 -11.32 -3.13 11.03
N MET A 9 -11.89 -1.94 10.90
CA MET A 9 -11.55 -1.00 9.81
C MET A 9 -10.09 -0.54 9.89
N GLN A 10 -9.60 -0.22 11.09
CA GLN A 10 -8.20 0.11 11.31
C GLN A 10 -7.26 -1.03 10.91
N GLN A 11 -7.58 -2.27 11.30
CA GLN A 11 -6.78 -3.44 10.91
C GLN A 11 -6.70 -3.64 9.40
N LYS A 12 -7.81 -3.43 8.67
CA LYS A 12 -7.80 -3.50 7.19
C LYS A 12 -6.85 -2.49 6.56
N VAL A 13 -6.86 -1.25 7.05
CA VAL A 13 -5.97 -0.18 6.59
C VAL A 13 -4.52 -0.50 6.91
N ILE A 14 -4.23 -0.98 8.13
CA ILE A 14 -2.88 -1.40 8.54
C ILE A 14 -2.36 -2.55 7.66
N HIS A 15 -3.19 -3.57 7.41
CA HIS A 15 -2.80 -4.66 6.50
C HIS A 15 -2.47 -4.17 5.10
N ARG A 16 -3.19 -3.15 4.61
CA ARG A 16 -2.89 -2.55 3.31
C ARG A 16 -1.57 -1.78 3.30
N ILE A 17 -1.26 -1.07 4.39
CA ILE A 17 0.04 -0.43 4.58
C ILE A 17 1.17 -1.47 4.55
N HIS A 18 1.04 -2.58 5.28
CA HIS A 18 2.03 -3.65 5.27
C HIS A 18 2.28 -4.22 3.86
N ARG A 19 1.21 -4.35 3.05
CA ARG A 19 1.36 -4.76 1.65
C ARG A 19 2.14 -3.74 0.82
N ILE A 20 1.87 -2.44 0.98
CA ILE A 20 2.58 -1.37 0.29
C ILE A 20 4.06 -1.35 0.72
N GLN A 21 4.36 -1.55 2.00
CA GLN A 21 5.74 -1.70 2.47
C GLN A 21 6.45 -2.88 1.81
N GLY A 22 5.75 -4.02 1.64
CA GLY A 22 6.27 -5.15 0.87
C GLY A 22 6.59 -4.79 -0.58
N GLN A 23 5.71 -4.03 -1.24
CA GLN A 23 5.95 -3.55 -2.62
C GLN A 23 7.16 -2.61 -2.70
N LEU A 24 7.32 -1.69 -1.73
CA LEU A 24 8.49 -0.82 -1.65
C LEU A 24 9.78 -1.62 -1.45
N ASN A 25 9.77 -2.62 -0.58
CA ASN A 25 10.92 -3.51 -0.38
C ASN A 25 11.28 -4.28 -1.67
N SER A 26 10.27 -4.74 -2.42
CA SER A 26 10.48 -5.36 -3.73
C SER A 26 11.06 -4.37 -4.75
N LEU A 27 10.64 -3.11 -4.72
CA LEU A 27 11.20 -2.07 -5.58
C LEU A 27 12.67 -1.78 -5.25
N THR A 28 13.03 -1.73 -3.96
CA THR A 28 14.44 -1.62 -3.54
C THR A 28 15.28 -2.75 -4.13
N LYS A 29 14.84 -4.01 -3.95
CA LYS A 29 15.54 -5.17 -4.51
C LYS A 29 15.65 -5.12 -6.03
N ALA A 30 14.59 -4.69 -6.71
CA ALA A 30 14.62 -4.55 -8.17
C ALA A 30 15.68 -3.54 -8.64
N ILE A 31 15.92 -2.47 -7.87
CA ILE A 31 17.00 -1.52 -8.15
C ILE A 31 18.36 -2.15 -7.87
N GLU A 32 18.50 -2.84 -6.73
CA GLU A 32 19.75 -3.54 -6.35
C GLU A 32 20.13 -4.65 -7.35
N ASP A 33 19.13 -5.30 -7.95
CA ASP A 33 19.28 -6.37 -8.93
C ASP A 33 19.43 -5.84 -10.39
N ASP A 34 19.64 -4.53 -10.58
CA ASP A 34 19.76 -3.87 -11.89
C ASP A 34 18.62 -4.22 -12.87
N GLN A 35 17.38 -4.30 -12.38
CA GLN A 35 16.22 -4.57 -13.23
C GLN A 35 16.00 -3.47 -14.28
N THR A 36 15.30 -3.81 -15.36
CA THR A 36 15.08 -2.87 -16.47
C THR A 36 14.29 -1.63 -16.02
N CYS A 37 14.56 -0.50 -16.66
CA CYS A 37 13.81 0.74 -16.44
C CYS A 37 12.30 0.53 -16.60
N GLU A 38 11.88 -0.23 -17.62
CA GLU A 38 10.48 -0.58 -17.84
C GLU A 38 9.87 -1.32 -16.64
N TYR A 39 10.57 -2.32 -16.10
CA TYR A 39 10.13 -3.05 -14.92
C TYR A 39 10.00 -2.13 -13.70
N LEU A 40 11.00 -1.27 -13.47
CA LEU A 40 10.98 -0.31 -12.36
C LEU A 40 9.82 0.68 -12.49
N VAL A 41 9.52 1.16 -13.69
CA VAL A 41 8.36 2.03 -13.95
C VAL A 41 7.06 1.32 -13.63
N ILE A 42 6.88 0.07 -14.07
CA ILE A 42 5.68 -0.73 -13.80
C ILE A 42 5.48 -0.91 -12.28
N GLN A 43 6.54 -1.30 -11.55
CA GLN A 43 6.44 -1.49 -10.10
C GLN A 43 6.16 -0.19 -9.36
N THR A 44 6.81 0.91 -9.76
CA THR A 44 6.58 2.23 -9.15
C THR A 44 5.12 2.69 -9.36
N ARG A 45 4.56 2.50 -10.56
CA ARG A 45 3.14 2.79 -10.84
C ARG A 45 2.19 1.91 -10.04
N ALA A 46 2.56 0.66 -9.78
CA ALA A 46 1.77 -0.22 -8.93
C ALA A 46 1.73 0.28 -7.48
N VAL A 47 2.86 0.75 -6.93
CA VAL A 47 2.94 1.37 -5.60
C VAL A 47 2.10 2.66 -5.56
N GLU A 48 2.25 3.55 -6.53
CA GLU A 48 1.47 4.79 -6.65
C GLU A 48 -0.04 4.50 -6.59
N LYS A 49 -0.51 3.55 -7.40
CA LYS A 49 -1.93 3.17 -7.44
C LYS A 49 -2.39 2.53 -6.13
N ALA A 50 -1.53 1.76 -5.47
CA ALA A 50 -1.83 1.17 -4.16
C ALA A 50 -1.99 2.24 -3.07
N VAL A 51 -1.12 3.27 -3.06
CA VAL A 51 -1.20 4.42 -2.15
C VAL A 51 -2.45 5.25 -2.43
N ALA A 52 -2.75 5.56 -3.69
CA ALA A 52 -3.98 6.28 -4.05
C ALA A 52 -5.24 5.56 -3.54
N SER A 53 -5.29 4.23 -3.69
CA SER A 53 -6.41 3.44 -3.19
C SER A 53 -6.41 3.26 -1.66
N LEU A 54 -5.25 3.32 -0.99
CA LEU A 54 -5.17 3.40 0.47
C LEU A 54 -5.84 4.68 0.98
N ILE A 55 -5.57 5.83 0.35
CA ILE A 55 -6.17 7.12 0.73
C ILE A 55 -7.70 7.04 0.66
N VAL A 56 -8.25 6.51 -0.44
CA VAL A 56 -9.70 6.32 -0.59
C VAL A 56 -10.27 5.48 0.54
N GLN A 57 -9.63 4.36 0.87
CA GLN A 57 -10.08 3.52 1.98
C GLN A 57 -9.98 4.21 3.34
N MET A 58 -8.96 5.04 3.58
CA MET A 58 -8.84 5.77 4.84
C MET A 58 -9.98 6.79 5.02
N ILE A 59 -10.39 7.46 3.95
CA ILE A 59 -11.55 8.37 3.93
C ILE A 59 -12.85 7.57 4.18
N GLU A 60 -13.07 6.48 3.45
CA GLU A 60 -14.27 5.63 3.58
C GLU A 60 -14.43 5.04 4.99
N ASN A 61 -13.31 4.72 5.64
CA ASN A 61 -13.28 4.19 7.01
C ASN A 61 -13.23 5.29 8.09
N GLN A 62 -13.39 6.58 7.73
CA GLN A 62 -13.38 7.73 8.65
C GLN A 62 -12.09 7.81 9.50
N LEU A 63 -10.95 7.47 8.90
CA LEU A 63 -9.62 7.58 9.50
C LEU A 63 -8.89 8.87 9.08
N LEU A 64 -9.43 9.58 8.10
CA LEU A 64 -9.07 10.92 7.63
C LEU A 64 -10.35 11.74 7.49
#